data_AF-A0AAW0EMR6-F1
#
_entry.id   AF-A0AAW0EMR6-F1
#
_cell.length_a   1.000
_cell.length_b   1.000
_cell.length_c   1.000
_cell.angle_alpha   90.00
_cell.angle_beta   90.00
_cell.angle_gamma   90.00
#
_symmetry.space_group_name_H-M   'P 1'
#
loop_
_entity.id
_entity.type
_entity.pdbx_description
1 polymer ?
#
loop_
_entity_poly.entity_id
_entity_poly.type
_entity_poly.pdbx_seq_one_letter_code
_entity_poly.pdbx_strand_id
1 'polypeptide(L)'
;MAQTRIRCYYEVLELERKATYDEIRVAYKKKSLQYHPDKNYGNQEEAAVRFKEVQNAYSVLSDADERAWYDSHREAILRGGDGNGDPDELNLYEYFTASCFDGFDDGESGFYTVYQKVFDMLCEEEADYDSRAKSWPGFGTSSSGWAEVQRFYGHWRNFSTYKTFAWKDEYKVNEMEDRYSRRMAGRINGKARDGAKKEYVRTVQSLAQFVYRRDPRVKAELERQEQEEEAKREEKERQELERLKRRREANERVWAEAAEREAREEAERAARGEAMDGSTLEMLYEKERQTKEMIRGNGGVGQHAAGFAMLGGDVDEGPAQSFNCPACKKQFKSENQFKEHVRSSKHKTKLKQLAAKGTDVAALMGEKAADSGDAD
;
A
#
# COMPACT_ATOMS: atom_id res chain seq x y z
N MET A 1 -32.01 16.27 -32.16
CA MET A 1 -31.27 16.34 -30.89
C MET A 1 -29.86 15.89 -31.17
N ALA A 2 -28.87 16.78 -31.05
CA ALA A 2 -27.49 16.44 -31.33
C ALA A 2 -27.04 15.41 -30.28
N GLN A 3 -26.68 14.20 -30.72
CA GLN A 3 -26.06 13.21 -29.84
C GLN A 3 -24.79 13.83 -29.26
N THR A 4 -24.80 14.10 -27.95
CA THR A 4 -23.61 14.50 -27.21
C THR A 4 -22.69 13.28 -27.13
N ARG A 5 -21.96 13.02 -28.22
CA ARG A 5 -21.03 11.89 -28.28
C ARG A 5 -19.92 12.13 -27.26
N ILE A 6 -19.81 11.23 -26.29
CA ILE A 6 -18.70 11.22 -25.33
C ILE A 6 -17.41 11.13 -26.14
N ARG A 7 -16.52 12.12 -26.02
CA ARG A 7 -15.22 12.09 -26.69
C ARG A 7 -14.27 11.18 -25.93
N CYS A 8 -13.35 10.53 -26.65
CA CYS A 8 -12.34 9.71 -26.02
C CYS A 8 -11.42 10.57 -25.13
N TYR A 9 -11.10 10.09 -23.93
CA TYR A 9 -10.23 10.83 -23.01
C TYR A 9 -8.82 11.06 -23.58
N TYR A 10 -8.28 10.07 -24.30
CA TYR A 10 -7.02 10.24 -25.03
C TYR A 10 -7.13 11.30 -26.15
N GLU A 11 -8.27 11.41 -26.83
CA GLU A 11 -8.49 12.44 -27.86
C GLU A 11 -8.64 13.83 -27.22
N VAL A 12 -9.31 13.94 -26.08
CA VAL A 12 -9.44 15.20 -25.31
C VAL A 12 -8.07 15.73 -24.87
N LEU A 13 -7.17 14.83 -24.44
CA LEU A 13 -5.80 15.18 -24.06
C LEU A 13 -4.82 15.23 -25.24
N GLU A 14 -5.24 14.85 -26.45
CA GLU A 14 -4.40 14.71 -27.65
C GLU A 14 -3.19 13.78 -27.44
N LEU A 15 -3.44 12.64 -26.80
CA LEU A 15 -2.42 11.64 -26.49
C LEU A 15 -2.68 10.31 -27.19
N GLU A 16 -1.61 9.54 -27.37
CA GLU A 16 -1.74 8.15 -27.78
C GLU A 16 -2.21 7.27 -26.63
N ARG A 17 -2.84 6.14 -26.96
CA ARG A 17 -3.34 5.16 -25.97
C ARG A 17 -2.22 4.57 -25.11
N LYS A 18 -1.00 4.51 -25.65
CA LYS A 18 0.19 4.01 -24.95
C LYS A 18 0.90 5.10 -24.13
N ALA A 19 0.31 6.28 -24.00
CA ALA A 19 0.91 7.38 -23.26
C ALA A 19 1.20 6.98 -21.81
N THR A 20 2.35 7.40 -21.30
CA THR A 20 2.77 7.20 -19.92
C THR A 20 2.05 8.17 -18.98
N TYR A 21 2.08 7.88 -17.68
CA TYR A 21 1.48 8.75 -16.67
C TYR A 21 2.04 10.19 -16.74
N ASP A 22 3.35 10.32 -16.96
CA ASP A 22 4.01 11.63 -17.06
C ASP A 22 3.54 12.43 -18.28
N GLU A 23 3.35 11.77 -19.43
CA GLU A 23 2.79 12.41 -20.63
C GLU A 23 1.35 12.87 -20.41
N ILE A 24 0.52 12.06 -19.75
CA ILE A 24 -0.85 12.41 -19.35
C ILE A 24 -0.86 13.65 -18.46
N ARG A 25 0.04 13.70 -17.47
CA ARG A 25 0.17 14.84 -16.56
C ARG A 25 0.62 16.12 -17.27
N VAL A 26 1.57 16.01 -18.20
CA VAL A 26 2.06 17.15 -18.98
C VAL A 26 0.97 17.67 -19.93
N ALA A 27 0.26 16.77 -20.62
CA ALA A 27 -0.84 17.13 -21.52
C ALA A 27 -1.99 17.79 -20.77
N TYR A 28 -2.37 17.26 -19.60
CA TYR A 28 -3.36 17.88 -18.72
C TYR A 28 -2.97 19.30 -18.36
N LYS A 29 -1.74 19.52 -17.86
CA LYS A 29 -1.27 20.87 -17.50
C LYS A 29 -1.33 21.84 -18.68
N LYS A 30 -0.97 21.38 -19.89
CA LYS A 30 -1.02 22.18 -21.11
C LYS A 30 -2.46 22.53 -21.52
N LYS A 31 -3.37 21.55 -21.51
CA LYS A 31 -4.77 21.71 -21.90
C LYS A 31 -5.58 22.52 -20.88
N SER A 32 -5.34 22.32 -19.59
CA SER A 32 -5.94 23.14 -18.53
C SER A 32 -5.55 24.60 -18.64
N LEU A 33 -4.29 24.91 -18.99
CA LEU A 33 -3.86 26.29 -19.23
C LEU A 33 -4.47 26.88 -20.52
N GLN A 34 -4.73 26.05 -21.54
CA GLN A 34 -5.35 26.48 -22.80
C GLN A 34 -6.82 26.84 -22.60
N TYR A 35 -7.57 26.02 -21.86
CA TYR A 35 -9.01 26.21 -21.62
C TYR A 35 -9.32 26.92 -20.30
N HIS A 36 -8.33 27.54 -19.66
CA HIS A 36 -8.55 28.29 -18.43
C HIS A 36 -9.50 29.49 -18.69
N PRO A 37 -10.53 29.73 -17.85
CA PRO A 37 -11.50 30.81 -18.07
C PRO A 37 -10.85 32.20 -18.10
N ASP A 38 -9.73 32.37 -17.38
CA ASP A 38 -8.92 33.60 -17.33
C ASP A 38 -8.12 33.89 -18.61
N LYS A 39 -8.00 32.95 -19.56
CA LYS A 39 -7.33 33.22 -20.85
C LYS A 39 -8.30 33.35 -22.02
N ASN A 40 -9.57 33.02 -21.80
CA ASN A 40 -10.59 32.94 -22.84
C ASN A 40 -11.73 33.94 -22.58
N TYR A 41 -11.38 35.20 -22.35
CA TYR A 41 -12.34 36.30 -22.19
C TYR A 41 -13.09 36.52 -23.52
N GLY A 42 -14.30 35.95 -23.64
CA GLY A 42 -15.13 35.99 -24.86
C GLY A 42 -15.65 34.61 -25.29
N ASN A 43 -15.06 33.52 -24.81
CA ASN A 43 -15.56 32.16 -25.03
C ASN A 43 -15.52 31.33 -23.73
N GLN A 44 -15.97 31.94 -22.63
CA GLN A 44 -15.86 31.36 -21.29
C GLN A 44 -16.71 30.10 -21.13
N GLU A 45 -17.88 30.05 -21.77
CA GLU A 45 -18.78 28.89 -21.70
C GLU A 45 -18.17 27.66 -22.41
N GLU A 46 -17.69 27.80 -23.65
CA GLU A 46 -17.06 26.67 -24.34
C GLU A 46 -15.74 26.28 -23.66
N ALA A 47 -14.96 27.25 -23.20
CA ALA A 47 -13.74 26.98 -22.44
C ALA A 47 -14.04 26.22 -21.15
N ALA A 48 -15.10 26.58 -20.40
CA ALA A 48 -15.51 25.87 -19.20
C ALA A 48 -15.94 24.43 -19.50
N VAL A 49 -16.70 24.19 -20.57
CA VAL A 49 -17.10 22.84 -20.99
C VAL A 49 -15.87 22.00 -21.36
N ARG A 50 -14.97 22.52 -22.19
CA ARG A 50 -13.71 21.83 -22.56
C ARG A 50 -12.80 21.61 -21.36
N PHE A 51 -12.76 22.55 -20.43
CA PHE A 51 -11.98 22.44 -19.21
C PHE A 51 -12.49 21.30 -18.32
N LYS A 52 -13.81 21.20 -18.14
CA LYS A 52 -14.45 20.08 -17.44
C LYS A 52 -14.13 18.74 -18.14
N GLU A 53 -14.21 18.67 -19.48
CA GLU A 53 -13.84 17.46 -20.24
C GLU A 53 -12.37 17.05 -20.00
N VAL A 54 -11.44 18.01 -19.99
CA VAL A 54 -10.01 17.79 -19.73
C VAL A 54 -9.76 17.31 -18.30
N GLN A 55 -10.45 17.89 -17.31
CA GLN A 55 -10.38 17.43 -15.92
C GLN A 55 -10.90 16.00 -15.77
N ASN A 56 -12.00 15.67 -16.43
CA ASN A 56 -12.56 14.33 -16.41
C ASN A 56 -11.61 13.31 -17.03
N ALA A 57 -11.07 13.62 -18.22
CA ALA A 57 -10.10 12.79 -18.91
C ALA A 57 -8.87 12.52 -18.03
N TYR A 58 -8.34 13.55 -17.36
CA TYR A 58 -7.23 13.37 -16.44
C TYR A 58 -7.60 12.54 -15.22
N SER A 59 -8.77 12.75 -14.61
CA SER A 59 -9.17 12.00 -13.41
C SER A 59 -9.18 10.49 -13.65
N VAL A 60 -9.68 10.05 -14.80
CA VAL A 60 -9.77 8.63 -15.17
C VAL A 60 -8.43 8.08 -15.67
N LEU A 61 -7.69 8.84 -16.50
CA LEU A 61 -6.43 8.36 -17.07
C LEU A 61 -5.23 8.44 -16.10
N SER A 62 -5.33 9.25 -15.04
CA SER A 62 -4.27 9.40 -14.04
C SER A 62 -4.16 8.21 -13.09
N ASP A 63 -5.27 7.51 -12.84
CA ASP A 63 -5.32 6.35 -11.94
C ASP A 63 -5.20 5.07 -12.77
N ALA A 64 -4.32 4.15 -12.36
CA ALA A 64 -4.02 2.95 -13.13
C ALA A 64 -5.23 2.00 -13.23
N ASP A 65 -6.03 1.91 -12.16
CA ASP A 65 -7.20 1.04 -12.11
C ASP A 65 -8.36 1.65 -12.91
N GLU A 66 -8.60 2.97 -12.75
CA GLU A 66 -9.62 3.66 -13.55
C GLU A 66 -9.25 3.68 -15.04
N ARG A 67 -7.97 3.81 -15.38
CA ARG A 67 -7.49 3.72 -16.78
C ARG A 67 -7.69 2.33 -17.35
N ALA A 68 -7.36 1.27 -16.61
CA ALA A 68 -7.55 -0.10 -17.07
C ALA A 68 -9.04 -0.42 -17.29
N TRP A 69 -9.90 0.08 -16.41
CA TRP A 69 -11.35 -0.04 -16.55
C TRP A 69 -11.88 0.75 -17.76
N TYR A 70 -11.41 1.99 -17.94
CA TYR A 70 -11.74 2.79 -19.11
C TYR A 70 -11.28 2.12 -20.39
N ASP A 71 -10.05 1.63 -20.46
CA ASP A 71 -9.50 0.99 -21.66
C ASP A 71 -10.27 -0.29 -22.05
N SER A 72 -10.75 -1.06 -21.06
CA SER A 72 -11.55 -2.27 -21.30
C SER A 72 -12.98 -1.98 -21.76
N HIS A 73 -13.58 -0.87 -21.31
CA HIS A 73 -14.97 -0.51 -21.64
C HIS A 73 -15.09 0.68 -22.60
N ARG A 74 -13.96 1.22 -23.09
CA ARG A 74 -13.88 2.43 -23.92
C ARG A 74 -14.83 2.37 -25.09
N GLU A 75 -14.88 1.25 -25.78
CA GLU A 75 -15.73 1.16 -26.97
C GLU A 75 -17.22 1.17 -26.64
N ALA A 76 -17.64 0.61 -25.50
CA ALA A 76 -19.01 0.70 -25.02
C ALA A 76 -19.36 2.13 -24.61
N ILE A 77 -18.45 2.82 -23.91
CA ILE A 77 -18.58 4.22 -23.50
C ILE A 77 -18.70 5.15 -24.72
N LEU A 78 -17.83 4.98 -25.72
CA LEU A 78 -17.79 5.86 -26.90
C LEU A 78 -18.93 5.58 -27.89
N ARG A 79 -19.44 4.35 -27.93
CA ARG A 79 -20.61 4.02 -28.75
C ARG A 79 -21.93 4.49 -28.12
N GLY A 80 -21.92 4.89 -26.84
CA GLY A 80 -23.12 5.39 -26.15
C GLY A 80 -24.17 4.31 -25.93
N GLY A 81 -23.73 3.06 -25.71
CA GLY A 81 -24.57 1.88 -25.87
C GLY A 81 -24.81 1.62 -27.36
N ASP A 82 -24.31 0.49 -27.84
CA ASP A 82 -24.82 -0.09 -29.07
C ASP A 82 -26.34 -0.22 -28.94
N GLY A 83 -27.10 0.40 -29.86
CA GLY A 83 -28.56 0.26 -29.95
C GLY A 83 -29.05 -1.16 -30.28
N ASN A 84 -28.28 -2.18 -29.90
CA ASN A 84 -28.63 -3.58 -29.77
C ASN A 84 -28.88 -4.00 -28.30
N GLY A 85 -28.63 -3.13 -27.32
CA GLY A 85 -29.10 -3.29 -25.94
C GLY A 85 -30.54 -2.79 -25.79
N ASP A 86 -31.30 -3.42 -24.89
CA ASP A 86 -32.67 -3.01 -24.55
C ASP A 86 -32.67 -1.53 -24.15
N PRO A 87 -33.57 -0.67 -24.67
CA PRO A 87 -33.66 0.74 -24.31
C PRO A 87 -33.88 1.00 -22.82
N ASP A 88 -34.31 -0.03 -22.08
CA ASP A 88 -34.61 -0.01 -20.65
C ASP A 88 -33.40 -0.42 -19.77
N GLU A 89 -32.24 -0.78 -20.34
CA GLU A 89 -31.06 -1.17 -19.55
C GLU A 89 -30.22 0.08 -19.18
N LEU A 90 -30.14 0.41 -17.88
CA LEU A 90 -29.36 1.55 -17.39
C LEU A 90 -27.90 1.47 -17.83
N ASN A 91 -27.48 2.44 -18.65
CA ASN A 91 -26.07 2.58 -19.04
C ASN A 91 -25.25 3.17 -17.89
N LEU A 92 -24.84 2.31 -16.96
CA LEU A 92 -24.04 2.69 -15.79
C LEU A 92 -22.74 3.42 -16.16
N TYR A 93 -22.23 3.21 -17.37
CA TYR A 93 -20.97 3.77 -17.83
C TYR A 93 -20.98 5.31 -17.93
N GLU A 94 -22.14 5.94 -18.15
CA GLU A 94 -22.26 7.40 -18.21
C GLU A 94 -22.00 8.07 -16.85
N TYR A 95 -22.29 7.35 -15.76
CA TYR A 95 -22.12 7.82 -14.39
C TYR A 95 -20.71 7.64 -13.84
N PHE A 96 -19.80 7.00 -14.59
CA PHE A 96 -18.36 6.97 -14.27
C PHE A 96 -17.62 8.25 -14.64
N THR A 97 -18.35 9.28 -15.07
CA THR A 97 -17.76 10.54 -15.50
C THR A 97 -18.02 11.63 -14.47
N ALA A 98 -16.99 12.38 -14.07
CA ALA A 98 -17.18 13.52 -13.16
C ALA A 98 -17.95 14.70 -13.81
N SER A 99 -18.35 14.57 -15.09
CA SER A 99 -19.33 15.45 -15.76
C SER A 99 -20.78 15.14 -15.43
N CYS A 100 -21.09 14.00 -14.79
CA CYS A 100 -22.47 13.62 -14.54
C CYS A 100 -23.13 14.42 -13.39
N PHE A 101 -22.35 15.16 -12.61
CA PHE A 101 -22.83 16.02 -11.54
C PHE A 101 -22.14 17.41 -11.59
N ASP A 102 -22.85 18.43 -11.13
CA ASP A 102 -22.34 19.79 -10.98
C ASP A 102 -22.29 20.15 -9.49
N GLY A 103 -21.09 20.08 -8.91
CA GLY A 103 -20.88 20.35 -7.50
C GLY A 103 -21.29 19.22 -6.55
N PHE A 104 -20.95 19.39 -5.28
CA PHE A 104 -21.23 18.45 -4.19
C PHE A 104 -22.38 18.95 -3.30
N ASP A 105 -23.46 19.39 -3.93
CA ASP A 105 -24.66 19.82 -3.23
C ASP A 105 -25.83 18.83 -3.45
N ASP A 106 -26.94 19.09 -2.76
CA ASP A 106 -28.21 18.36 -2.92
C ASP A 106 -29.09 19.02 -4.01
N GLY A 107 -28.52 19.81 -4.91
CA GLY A 107 -29.25 20.42 -6.04
C GLY A 107 -29.71 19.37 -7.05
N GLU A 108 -30.56 19.74 -8.01
CA GLU A 108 -31.15 18.80 -8.97
C GLU A 108 -30.14 18.05 -9.85
N SER A 109 -28.96 18.66 -10.07
CA SER A 109 -27.80 18.09 -10.76
C SER A 109 -26.58 17.91 -9.83
N GLY A 110 -26.79 18.01 -8.53
CA GLY A 110 -25.74 17.85 -7.52
C GLY A 110 -25.33 16.39 -7.37
N PHE A 111 -24.12 16.17 -6.85
CA PHE A 111 -23.56 14.83 -6.64
C PHE A 111 -24.54 13.87 -5.95
N TYR A 112 -25.19 14.32 -4.87
CA TYR A 112 -26.01 13.42 -4.05
C TYR A 112 -27.29 12.98 -4.77
N THR A 113 -27.96 13.90 -5.47
CA THR A 113 -29.22 13.59 -6.15
C THR A 113 -29.00 12.74 -7.40
N VAL A 114 -27.91 12.96 -8.14
CA VAL A 114 -27.56 12.17 -9.32
C VAL A 114 -27.30 10.72 -8.93
N TYR A 115 -26.40 10.48 -7.97
CA TYR A 115 -26.08 9.11 -7.56
C TYR A 115 -27.23 8.45 -6.79
N GLN A 116 -27.99 9.21 -5.98
CA GLN A 116 -29.20 8.69 -5.36
C GLN A 116 -30.16 8.12 -6.42
N LYS A 117 -30.47 8.90 -7.47
CA LYS A 117 -31.33 8.44 -8.58
C LYS A 117 -30.79 7.17 -9.23
N VAL A 118 -29.49 7.09 -9.51
CA VAL A 118 -28.88 5.91 -10.14
C VAL A 118 -29.02 4.66 -9.27
N PHE A 119 -28.70 4.77 -7.97
CA PHE A 119 -28.82 3.64 -7.05
C PHE A 119 -30.26 3.27 -6.76
N ASP A 120 -31.19 4.24 -6.75
CA ASP A 120 -32.62 3.98 -6.61
C ASP A 120 -33.16 3.24 -7.84
N MET A 121 -32.77 3.64 -9.06
CA MET A 121 -33.14 2.90 -10.28
C MET A 121 -32.56 1.48 -10.28
N LEU A 122 -31.31 1.29 -9.83
CA LEU A 122 -30.72 -0.06 -9.67
C LEU A 122 -31.49 -0.90 -8.64
N CYS A 123 -31.93 -0.30 -7.54
CA CYS A 123 -32.78 -0.97 -6.56
C CYS A 123 -34.12 -1.39 -7.16
N GLU A 124 -34.75 -0.53 -7.97
CA GLU A 124 -36.02 -0.82 -8.64
C GLU A 124 -35.88 -1.97 -9.64
N GLU A 125 -34.85 -1.94 -10.50
CA GLU A 125 -34.56 -3.02 -11.45
C GLU A 125 -34.31 -4.37 -10.75
N GLU A 126 -33.63 -4.37 -9.61
CA GLU A 126 -33.40 -5.59 -8.83
C GLU A 126 -34.65 -6.03 -8.07
N ALA A 127 -35.53 -5.08 -7.71
CA ALA A 127 -36.78 -5.35 -7.00
C ALA A 127 -37.82 -6.07 -7.87
N ASP A 128 -37.74 -5.92 -9.19
CA ASP A 128 -38.56 -6.68 -10.15
C ASP A 128 -38.27 -8.18 -10.10
N TYR A 129 -37.04 -8.57 -9.69
CA TYR A 129 -36.65 -9.97 -9.52
C TYR A 129 -36.83 -10.45 -8.08
N ASP A 130 -36.47 -9.62 -7.09
CA ASP A 130 -36.62 -9.95 -5.67
C ASP A 130 -36.96 -8.72 -4.84
N SER A 131 -38.13 -8.73 -4.19
CA SER A 131 -38.63 -7.60 -3.40
C SER A 131 -37.73 -7.21 -2.21
N ARG A 132 -36.79 -8.09 -1.80
CA ARG A 132 -35.78 -7.75 -0.78
C ARG A 132 -34.85 -6.63 -1.23
N ALA A 133 -34.70 -6.38 -2.53
CA ALA A 133 -33.92 -5.27 -3.03
C ALA A 133 -34.41 -3.89 -2.53
N LYS A 134 -35.72 -3.75 -2.28
CA LYS A 134 -36.31 -2.51 -1.72
C LYS A 134 -35.85 -2.21 -0.28
N SER A 135 -35.29 -3.20 0.42
CA SER A 135 -34.78 -3.04 1.78
C SER A 135 -33.29 -2.65 1.85
N TRP A 136 -32.64 -2.47 0.69
CA TRP A 136 -31.25 -2.09 0.64
C TRP A 136 -31.02 -0.66 1.14
N PRO A 137 -29.84 -0.38 1.73
CA PRO A 137 -29.51 0.96 2.18
C PRO A 137 -29.44 1.92 0.98
N GLY A 138 -30.15 3.06 1.10
CA GLY A 138 -30.11 4.15 0.12
C GLY A 138 -28.90 5.07 0.29
N PHE A 139 -28.65 5.92 -0.72
CA PHE A 139 -27.45 6.77 -0.80
C PHE A 139 -27.42 7.92 0.23
N GLY A 140 -28.59 8.42 0.62
CA GLY A 140 -28.75 9.56 1.52
C GLY A 140 -28.44 10.91 0.88
N THR A 141 -28.27 11.94 1.71
CA THR A 141 -28.03 13.34 1.31
C THR A 141 -26.70 13.85 1.87
N SER A 142 -26.34 15.10 1.58
CA SER A 142 -25.12 15.74 2.10
C SER A 142 -24.96 15.68 3.62
N SER A 143 -26.05 15.60 4.37
CA SER A 143 -26.09 15.59 5.85
C SER A 143 -26.26 14.21 6.48
N SER A 144 -26.29 13.14 5.69
CA SER A 144 -26.42 11.76 6.21
C SER A 144 -25.27 11.39 7.14
N GLY A 145 -25.61 10.71 8.23
CA GLY A 145 -24.64 10.28 9.24
C GLY A 145 -23.70 9.20 8.70
N TRP A 146 -22.46 9.19 9.19
CA TRP A 146 -21.43 8.23 8.75
C TRP A 146 -21.86 6.76 8.82
N ALA A 147 -22.63 6.39 9.85
CA ALA A 147 -23.12 5.01 10.00
C ALA A 147 -24.03 4.57 8.84
N GLU A 148 -24.84 5.47 8.29
CA GLU A 148 -25.70 5.20 7.13
C GLU A 148 -24.86 5.07 5.87
N VAL A 149 -23.91 5.99 5.69
CA VAL A 149 -22.95 6.00 4.58
C VAL A 149 -22.12 4.70 4.56
N GLN A 150 -21.65 4.24 5.71
CA GLN A 150 -20.93 2.97 5.83
C GLN A 150 -21.80 1.76 5.47
N ARG A 151 -23.07 1.74 5.90
CA ARG A 151 -23.99 0.65 5.54
C ARG A 151 -24.26 0.62 4.04
N PHE A 152 -24.47 1.78 3.44
CA PHE A 152 -24.61 1.94 2.00
C PHE A 152 -23.40 1.36 1.26
N TYR A 153 -22.21 1.90 1.49
CA TYR A 153 -21.02 1.44 0.77
C TYR A 153 -20.62 0.00 1.12
N GLY A 154 -20.91 -0.46 2.34
CA GLY A 154 -20.70 -1.85 2.74
C GLY A 154 -21.55 -2.83 1.93
N HIS A 155 -22.79 -2.46 1.61
CA HIS A 155 -23.66 -3.25 0.74
C HIS A 155 -23.20 -3.16 -0.73
N TRP A 156 -23.10 -1.94 -1.28
CA TRP A 156 -22.86 -1.75 -2.71
C TRP A 156 -21.46 -2.15 -3.19
N ARG A 157 -20.44 -2.10 -2.33
CA ARG A 157 -19.11 -2.66 -2.65
C ARG A 157 -19.12 -4.18 -2.71
N ASN A 158 -20.03 -4.82 -2.00
CA ASN A 158 -20.24 -6.27 -2.00
C ASN A 158 -21.53 -6.65 -2.74
N PHE A 159 -21.94 -5.81 -3.69
CA PHE A 159 -23.20 -5.96 -4.40
C PHE A 159 -23.32 -7.35 -5.04
N SER A 160 -24.50 -7.93 -4.96
CA SER A 160 -24.88 -9.16 -5.65
C SER A 160 -26.25 -9.00 -6.25
N THR A 161 -26.35 -9.30 -7.54
CA THR A 161 -27.60 -9.20 -8.29
C THR A 161 -28.49 -10.43 -8.13
N TYR A 162 -29.80 -10.18 -8.06
CA TYR A 162 -30.87 -11.15 -8.15
C TYR A 162 -31.26 -11.49 -9.59
N LYS A 163 -30.81 -10.70 -10.57
CA LYS A 163 -31.03 -10.96 -12.00
C LYS A 163 -30.53 -12.35 -12.40
N THR A 164 -31.33 -13.04 -13.21
CA THR A 164 -31.06 -14.42 -13.66
C THR A 164 -30.18 -14.47 -14.91
N PHE A 165 -30.11 -13.39 -15.69
CA PHE A 165 -29.42 -13.28 -16.97
C PHE A 165 -29.87 -14.33 -18.01
N ALA A 166 -31.09 -14.86 -17.88
CA ALA A 166 -31.62 -15.88 -18.79
C ALA A 166 -31.69 -15.42 -20.26
N TRP A 167 -31.78 -14.10 -20.51
CA TRP A 167 -31.76 -13.50 -21.85
C TRP A 167 -30.39 -13.58 -22.55
N LYS A 168 -29.31 -13.92 -21.83
CA LYS A 168 -27.98 -14.15 -22.40
C LYS A 168 -27.78 -15.61 -22.85
N ASP A 169 -28.82 -16.44 -22.82
CA ASP A 169 -28.77 -17.80 -23.32
C ASP A 169 -28.64 -17.82 -24.85
N GLU A 170 -27.50 -18.30 -25.35
CA GLU A 170 -27.23 -18.41 -26.79
C GLU A 170 -28.06 -19.52 -27.46
N TYR A 171 -28.34 -20.61 -26.74
CA TYR A 171 -29.02 -21.78 -27.28
C TYR A 171 -30.31 -22.08 -26.51
N LYS A 172 -31.42 -22.30 -27.22
CA LYS A 172 -32.65 -22.76 -26.57
C LYS A 172 -32.57 -24.26 -26.30
N VAL A 173 -32.20 -24.61 -25.06
CA VAL A 173 -31.97 -26.01 -24.64
C VAL A 173 -33.20 -26.90 -24.88
N ASN A 174 -34.42 -26.36 -24.85
CA ASN A 174 -35.65 -27.12 -25.08
C ASN A 174 -35.88 -27.51 -26.55
N GLU A 175 -35.29 -26.80 -27.51
CA GLU A 175 -35.46 -27.05 -28.96
C GLU A 175 -34.46 -28.12 -29.47
N MET A 176 -33.53 -28.57 -28.62
CA MET A 176 -32.46 -29.49 -28.98
C MET A 176 -32.89 -30.95 -28.77
N GLU A 177 -32.89 -31.75 -29.84
CA GLU A 177 -33.34 -33.15 -29.82
C GLU A 177 -32.42 -34.04 -28.96
N ASP A 178 -31.11 -33.92 -29.16
CA ASP A 178 -30.11 -34.80 -28.54
C ASP A 178 -29.76 -34.41 -27.08
N ARG A 179 -29.63 -35.42 -26.21
CA ARG A 179 -29.28 -35.25 -24.79
C ARG A 179 -27.87 -34.70 -24.61
N TYR A 180 -26.91 -35.13 -25.44
CA TYR A 180 -25.54 -34.62 -25.35
C TYR A 180 -25.49 -33.14 -25.75
N SER A 181 -26.14 -32.79 -26.86
CA SER A 181 -26.29 -31.42 -27.35
C SER A 181 -26.99 -30.51 -26.33
N ARG A 182 -28.05 -30.96 -25.66
CA ARG A 182 -28.69 -30.25 -24.54
C ARG A 182 -27.76 -29.98 -23.37
N ARG A 183 -26.94 -30.97 -23.00
CA ARG A 183 -25.96 -30.82 -21.91
C ARG A 183 -24.85 -29.83 -22.27
N MET A 184 -24.39 -29.82 -23.52
CA MET A 184 -23.37 -28.88 -23.98
C MET A 184 -23.94 -27.46 -24.10
N ALA A 185 -25.12 -27.30 -24.71
CA ALA A 185 -25.84 -26.04 -24.76
C ALA A 185 -26.09 -25.46 -23.36
N GLY A 186 -26.53 -26.29 -22.40
CA GLY A 186 -26.73 -25.86 -21.01
C GLY A 186 -25.43 -25.38 -20.33
N ARG A 187 -24.27 -25.99 -20.64
CA ARG A 187 -22.97 -25.49 -20.13
C ARG A 187 -22.56 -24.18 -20.79
N ILE A 188 -22.77 -24.04 -22.10
CA ILE A 188 -22.44 -22.81 -22.83
C ILE A 188 -23.31 -21.67 -22.32
N ASN A 189 -24.63 -21.86 -22.24
CA ASN A 189 -25.54 -20.88 -21.65
C ASN A 189 -25.18 -20.56 -20.20
N GLY A 190 -24.91 -21.57 -19.37
CA GLY A 190 -24.48 -21.36 -17.99
C GLY A 190 -23.23 -20.47 -17.91
N LYS A 191 -22.23 -20.72 -18.77
CA LYS A 191 -21.01 -19.91 -18.85
C LYS A 191 -21.29 -18.49 -19.36
N ALA A 192 -22.18 -18.33 -20.34
CA ALA A 192 -22.59 -17.03 -20.86
C ALA A 192 -23.31 -16.20 -19.78
N ARG A 193 -24.27 -16.80 -19.08
CA ARG A 193 -24.97 -16.18 -17.93
C ARG A 193 -24.01 -15.81 -16.81
N ASP A 194 -23.13 -16.72 -16.41
CA ASP A 194 -22.15 -16.47 -15.36
C ASP A 194 -21.16 -15.37 -15.76
N GLY A 195 -20.79 -15.30 -17.04
CA GLY A 195 -19.95 -14.24 -17.60
C GLY A 195 -20.63 -12.88 -17.50
N ALA A 196 -21.84 -12.76 -18.05
CA ALA A 196 -22.61 -11.52 -18.03
C ALA A 196 -22.95 -11.07 -16.59
N LYS A 197 -23.32 -12.01 -15.72
CA LYS A 197 -23.58 -11.71 -14.30
C LYS A 197 -22.34 -11.15 -13.60
N LYS A 198 -21.16 -11.73 -13.84
CA LYS A 198 -19.90 -11.24 -13.26
C LYS A 198 -19.54 -9.86 -13.79
N GLU A 199 -19.75 -9.61 -15.07
CA GLU A 199 -19.51 -8.30 -15.68
C GLU A 199 -20.42 -7.23 -15.05
N TYR A 200 -21.72 -7.47 -15.00
CA TYR A 200 -22.69 -6.56 -14.36
C TYR A 200 -22.40 -6.31 -12.88
N VAL A 201 -22.09 -7.36 -12.11
CA VAL A 201 -21.73 -7.17 -10.69
C VAL A 201 -20.46 -6.34 -10.56
N ARG A 202 -19.45 -6.58 -11.41
CA ARG A 202 -18.22 -5.79 -11.40
C ARG A 202 -18.45 -4.35 -11.78
N THR A 203 -19.32 -4.05 -12.74
CA THR A 203 -19.62 -2.66 -13.13
C THR A 203 -20.32 -1.92 -11.99
N VAL A 204 -21.32 -2.50 -11.35
CA VAL A 204 -21.99 -1.90 -10.18
C VAL A 204 -21.03 -1.69 -9.02
N GLN A 205 -20.20 -2.70 -8.70
CA GLN A 205 -19.20 -2.57 -7.63
C GLN A 205 -18.14 -1.51 -7.96
N SER A 206 -17.72 -1.41 -9.22
CA SER A 206 -16.77 -0.39 -9.68
C SER A 206 -17.39 1.01 -9.59
N LEU A 207 -18.68 1.15 -9.89
CA LEU A 207 -19.41 2.40 -9.73
C LEU A 207 -19.45 2.80 -8.25
N ALA A 208 -19.81 1.87 -7.36
CA ALA A 208 -19.82 2.12 -5.93
C ALA A 208 -18.44 2.56 -5.40
N GLN A 209 -17.35 1.96 -5.90
CA GLN A 209 -15.98 2.36 -5.57
C GLN A 209 -15.61 3.74 -6.13
N PHE A 210 -16.05 4.04 -7.35
CA PHE A 210 -15.84 5.34 -7.99
C PHE A 210 -16.51 6.47 -7.19
N VAL A 211 -17.75 6.25 -6.76
CA VAL A 211 -18.51 7.19 -5.93
C VAL A 211 -17.88 7.30 -4.55
N TYR A 212 -17.49 6.18 -3.92
CA TYR A 212 -16.81 6.16 -2.62
C TYR A 212 -15.54 7.01 -2.59
N ARG A 213 -14.71 6.94 -3.64
CA ARG A 213 -13.47 7.74 -3.74
C ARG A 213 -13.74 9.24 -3.89
N ARG A 214 -14.90 9.64 -4.40
CA ARG A 214 -15.23 11.04 -4.71
C ARG A 214 -16.14 11.68 -3.67
N ASP A 215 -16.87 10.89 -2.88
CA ASP A 215 -17.79 11.34 -1.84
C ASP A 215 -17.07 12.19 -0.77
N PRO A 216 -17.43 13.47 -0.61
CA PRO A 216 -16.85 14.34 0.40
C PRO A 216 -17.02 13.83 1.82
N ARG A 217 -18.14 13.15 2.12
CA ARG A 217 -18.42 12.58 3.46
C ARG A 217 -17.41 11.50 3.81
N VAL A 218 -17.02 10.69 2.82
CA VAL A 218 -16.01 9.64 2.97
C VAL A 218 -14.62 10.24 3.13
N LYS A 219 -14.27 11.24 2.30
CA LYS A 219 -12.96 11.90 2.37
C LYS A 219 -12.73 12.57 3.73
N ALA A 220 -13.71 13.34 4.21
CA ALA A 220 -13.61 14.03 5.49
C ALA A 220 -13.40 13.04 6.66
N GLU A 221 -14.06 11.89 6.60
CA GLU A 221 -13.93 10.86 7.61
C GLU A 221 -12.59 10.12 7.54
N LEU A 222 -12.11 9.80 6.34
CA LEU A 222 -10.80 9.17 6.15
C LEU A 222 -9.69 10.10 6.64
N GLU A 223 -9.75 11.39 6.31
CA GLU A 223 -8.81 12.40 6.80
C GLU A 223 -8.83 12.51 8.33
N ARG A 224 -10.02 12.47 8.94
CA ARG A 224 -10.16 12.45 10.41
C ARG A 224 -9.49 11.23 11.03
N GLN A 225 -9.63 10.05 10.43
CA GLN A 225 -9.00 8.82 10.90
C GLN A 225 -7.48 8.88 10.74
N GLU A 226 -6.98 9.36 9.61
CA GLU A 226 -5.54 9.56 9.37
C GLU A 226 -4.93 10.54 10.39
N GLN A 227 -5.61 11.66 10.68
CA GLN A 227 -5.20 12.62 11.71
C GLN A 227 -5.18 12.00 13.11
N GLU A 228 -6.16 11.17 13.46
CA GLU A 228 -6.19 10.48 14.75
C GLU A 228 -5.06 9.44 14.87
N GLU A 229 -4.81 8.68 13.80
CA GLU A 229 -3.71 7.70 13.76
C GLU A 229 -2.33 8.38 13.78
N GLU A 230 -2.16 9.48 13.07
CA GLU A 230 -0.96 10.29 13.10
C GLU A 230 -0.73 10.90 14.49
N ALA A 231 -1.76 11.46 15.11
CA ALA A 231 -1.66 11.98 16.48
C ALA A 231 -1.26 10.88 17.48
N LYS A 232 -1.81 9.66 17.33
CA LYS A 232 -1.42 8.49 18.13
C LYS A 232 0.02 8.04 17.85
N ARG A 233 0.47 8.10 16.60
CA ARG A 233 1.85 7.77 16.21
C ARG A 233 2.83 8.77 16.81
N GLU A 234 2.56 10.06 16.67
CA GLU A 234 3.39 11.10 17.28
C GLU A 234 3.39 11.03 18.81
N GLU A 235 2.25 10.69 19.44
CA GLU A 235 2.19 10.49 20.89
C GLU A 235 3.08 9.33 21.33
N LYS A 236 3.02 8.19 20.62
CA LYS A 236 3.90 7.05 20.88
C LYS A 236 5.38 7.41 20.69
N GLU A 237 5.72 8.12 19.62
CA GLU A 237 7.09 8.58 19.37
C GLU A 237 7.59 9.53 20.47
N ARG A 238 6.73 10.45 20.94
CA ARG A 238 7.04 11.33 22.09
C ARG A 238 7.29 10.52 23.37
N GLN A 239 6.42 9.55 23.66
CA GLN A 239 6.57 8.68 24.83
C GLN A 239 7.85 7.81 24.75
N GLU A 240 8.19 7.30 23.57
CA GLU A 240 9.43 6.53 23.37
C GLU A 240 10.68 7.40 23.52
N LEU A 241 10.65 8.62 22.99
CA LEU A 241 11.76 9.57 23.11
C LEU A 241 11.95 10.03 24.56
N GLU A 242 10.87 10.27 25.29
CA GLU A 242 10.91 10.55 26.73
C GLU A 242 11.47 9.36 27.52
N ARG A 243 11.02 8.13 27.20
CA ARG A 243 11.53 6.90 27.82
C ARG A 243 13.03 6.72 27.53
N LEU A 244 13.48 6.98 26.31
CA LEU A 244 14.88 6.94 25.91
C LEU A 244 15.71 7.99 26.65
N LYS A 245 15.19 9.21 26.78
CA LYS A 245 15.83 10.28 27.54
C LYS A 245 15.98 9.91 29.01
N ARG A 246 14.90 9.43 29.65
CA ARG A 246 14.92 8.96 31.04
C ARG A 246 15.90 7.80 31.24
N ARG A 247 15.99 6.87 30.27
CA ARG A 247 16.98 5.78 30.31
C ARG A 247 18.41 6.30 30.20
N ARG A 248 18.68 7.28 29.33
CA ARG A 248 19.99 7.92 29.21
C ARG A 248 20.37 8.65 30.50
N GLU A 249 19.47 9.47 31.04
CA GLU A 249 19.68 10.18 32.31
C GLU A 249 19.91 9.21 33.49
N ALA A 250 19.16 8.11 33.56
CA ALA A 250 19.37 7.09 34.58
C ALA A 250 20.73 6.39 34.44
N ASN A 251 21.16 6.09 33.21
CA ASN A 251 22.46 5.50 32.92
C ASN A 251 23.59 6.49 33.31
N GLU A 252 23.47 7.75 32.91
CA GLU A 252 24.42 8.82 33.26
C GLU A 252 24.54 9.02 34.78
N ARG A 253 23.44 8.96 35.53
CA ARG A 253 23.46 8.98 37.00
C ARG A 253 24.25 7.82 37.60
N VAL A 254 24.05 6.60 37.08
CA VAL A 254 24.79 5.41 37.55
C VAL A 254 26.29 5.57 37.28
N TRP A 255 26.68 6.09 36.11
CA TRP A 255 28.09 6.37 35.82
C TRP A 255 28.68 7.46 36.72
N ALA A 256 27.92 8.53 36.98
CA ALA A 256 28.36 9.62 37.85
C ALA A 256 28.58 9.14 39.30
N GLU A 257 27.65 8.35 39.85
CA GLU A 257 27.79 7.75 41.19
C GLU A 257 28.99 6.79 41.27
N ALA A 258 29.24 6.01 40.21
CA ALA A 258 30.41 5.14 40.13
C ALA A 258 31.72 5.94 40.12
N ALA A 259 31.78 7.03 39.34
CA ALA A 259 32.93 7.91 39.29
C ALA A 259 33.19 8.63 40.64
N GLU A 260 32.13 9.09 41.32
CA GLU A 260 32.27 9.70 42.65
C GLU A 260 32.78 8.69 43.69
N ARG A 261 32.28 7.45 43.65
CA ARG A 261 32.75 6.37 44.52
C ARG A 261 34.24 6.09 44.29
N GLU A 262 34.65 5.98 43.04
CA GLU A 262 36.05 5.76 42.68
C GLU A 262 36.94 6.91 43.17
N ALA A 263 36.51 8.17 42.98
CA ALA A 263 37.23 9.34 43.46
C ALA A 263 37.34 9.38 45.00
N ARG A 264 36.30 8.96 45.73
CA ARG A 264 36.36 8.84 47.21
C ARG A 264 37.34 7.77 47.64
N GLU A 265 37.29 6.58 47.03
CA GLU A 265 38.23 5.50 47.31
C GLU A 265 39.68 5.92 47.01
N GLU A 266 39.89 6.68 45.92
CA GLU A 266 41.20 7.22 45.56
C GLU A 266 41.70 8.26 46.57
N ALA A 267 40.84 9.17 47.04
CA ALA A 267 41.17 10.14 48.07
C ALA A 267 41.50 9.46 49.42
N GLU A 268 40.77 8.42 49.81
CA GLU A 268 41.07 7.61 50.99
C GLU A 268 42.39 6.84 50.86
N ARG A 269 42.70 6.35 49.66
CA ARG A 269 43.97 5.66 49.36
C ARG A 269 45.15 6.64 49.44
N ALA A 270 44.99 7.83 48.89
CA ALA A 270 45.96 8.92 49.01
C ALA A 270 46.15 9.37 50.48
N ALA A 271 45.07 9.50 51.25
CA ALA A 271 45.12 9.88 52.67
C ALA A 271 45.81 8.83 53.56
N ARG A 272 45.74 7.54 53.20
CA ARG A 272 46.48 6.46 53.87
C ARG A 272 47.99 6.49 53.59
N GLY A 273 48.48 7.42 52.76
CA GLY A 273 49.89 7.52 52.43
C GLY A 273 50.37 6.41 51.49
N GLU A 274 49.45 5.66 50.88
CA GLU A 274 49.73 4.84 49.70
C GLU A 274 49.93 5.80 48.51
N ALA A 275 51.03 6.56 48.55
CA ALA A 275 51.51 7.30 47.40
C ALA A 275 51.67 6.29 46.28
N MET A 276 50.95 6.51 45.19
CA MET A 276 50.97 5.62 44.03
C MET A 276 52.42 5.36 43.62
N ASP A 277 52.85 4.12 43.79
CA ASP A 277 53.95 3.57 42.99
C ASP A 277 53.67 3.94 41.52
N GLY A 278 54.70 4.28 40.75
CA GLY A 278 54.55 4.70 39.34
C GLY A 278 53.71 3.73 38.50
N SER A 279 53.67 2.45 38.90
CA SER A 279 52.78 1.42 38.36
C SER A 279 51.28 1.74 38.50
N THR A 280 50.84 2.37 39.58
CA THR A 280 49.42 2.64 39.85
C THR A 280 48.96 3.90 39.14
N LEU A 281 49.84 4.89 39.01
CA LEU A 281 49.61 6.09 38.20
C LEU A 281 49.50 5.72 36.71
N GLU A 282 50.32 4.78 36.24
CA GLU A 282 50.24 4.23 34.88
C GLU A 282 48.96 3.42 34.67
N MET A 283 48.51 2.65 35.68
CA MET A 283 47.22 1.95 35.62
C MET A 283 46.02 2.91 35.55
N LEU A 284 46.06 4.02 36.29
CA LEU A 284 45.03 5.07 36.20
C LEU A 284 45.08 5.81 34.87
N TYR A 285 46.27 6.14 34.35
CA TYR A 285 46.41 6.75 33.03
C TYR A 285 45.93 5.81 31.91
N GLU A 286 46.21 4.50 32.00
CA GLU A 286 45.75 3.50 31.05
C GLU A 286 44.22 3.32 31.16
N LYS A 287 43.67 3.32 32.37
CA LYS A 287 42.21 3.26 32.62
C LYS A 287 41.50 4.53 32.14
N GLU A 288 42.09 5.70 32.34
CA GLU A 288 41.58 6.98 31.84
C GLU A 288 41.70 7.10 30.31
N ARG A 289 42.74 6.51 29.71
CA ARG A 289 42.90 6.38 28.27
C ARG A 289 41.86 5.42 27.70
N GLN A 290 41.63 4.27 28.34
CA GLN A 290 40.60 3.30 27.94
C GLN A 290 39.19 3.87 28.09
N THR A 291 38.89 4.63 29.16
CA THR A 291 37.58 5.29 29.33
C THR A 291 37.41 6.45 28.34
N LYS A 292 38.44 7.26 28.06
CA LYS A 292 38.42 8.26 26.97
C LYS A 292 38.30 7.62 25.59
N GLU A 293 38.92 6.47 25.34
CA GLU A 293 38.76 5.70 24.09
C GLU A 293 37.35 5.10 23.98
N MET A 294 36.75 4.61 25.08
CA MET A 294 35.36 4.17 25.10
C MET A 294 34.38 5.33 24.88
N ILE A 295 34.61 6.49 25.50
CA ILE A 295 33.78 7.70 25.31
C ILE A 295 33.95 8.26 23.88
N ARG A 296 35.18 8.26 23.32
CA ARG A 296 35.46 8.71 21.94
C ARG A 296 34.94 7.73 20.90
N GLY A 297 34.94 6.43 21.19
CA GLY A 297 34.27 5.40 20.40
C GLY A 297 32.74 5.51 20.44
N ASN A 298 32.19 6.17 21.47
CA ASN A 298 30.75 6.42 21.63
C ASN A 298 30.29 7.80 21.11
N GLY A 299 31.22 8.70 20.76
CA GLY A 299 30.96 10.04 20.22
C GLY A 299 31.20 10.19 18.71
N GLY A 300 31.65 9.12 18.03
CA GLY A 300 31.85 9.10 16.59
C GLY A 300 30.56 8.72 15.85
N VAL A 301 29.99 9.67 15.13
CA VAL A 301 28.91 9.44 14.16
C VAL A 301 29.34 8.38 13.15
N GLY A 302 28.67 7.22 13.14
CA GLY A 302 28.81 6.24 12.07
C GLY A 302 28.54 4.79 12.46
N GLN A 303 27.29 4.36 12.27
CA GLN A 303 26.89 2.99 11.90
C GLN A 303 27.59 1.84 12.64
N HIS A 304 27.16 1.53 13.86
CA HIS A 304 26.93 0.16 14.38
C HIS A 304 26.67 0.26 15.90
N ALA A 305 25.47 0.71 16.26
CA ALA A 305 24.99 0.69 17.64
C ALA A 305 24.52 -0.73 18.01
N ALA A 306 25.46 -1.64 18.28
CA ALA A 306 25.18 -2.94 18.88
C ALA A 306 26.41 -3.42 19.68
N GLY A 307 26.71 -2.73 20.77
CA GLY A 307 27.81 -3.12 21.65
C GLY A 307 27.61 -2.56 23.04
N PHE A 308 27.29 -3.45 23.98
CA PHE A 308 27.30 -3.22 25.43
C PHE A 308 26.03 -2.68 26.09
N ALA A 309 24.90 -3.36 25.84
CA ALA A 309 23.83 -3.49 26.81
C ALA A 309 24.14 -4.71 27.71
N MET A 310 24.84 -4.50 28.82
CA MET A 310 24.91 -5.48 29.91
C MET A 310 24.19 -4.88 31.11
N LEU A 311 22.92 -5.24 31.26
CA LEU A 311 22.21 -5.61 32.49
C LEU A 311 20.69 -5.45 32.26
N GLY A 312 20.02 -6.59 32.02
CA GLY A 312 18.59 -6.77 32.30
C GLY A 312 17.60 -6.56 31.15
N GLY A 313 17.10 -7.66 30.61
CA GLY A 313 15.68 -7.82 30.24
C GLY A 313 15.28 -7.45 28.81
N ASP A 314 15.00 -8.50 28.03
CA ASP A 314 14.11 -8.52 26.87
C ASP A 314 14.52 -7.68 25.66
N VAL A 315 15.44 -8.25 24.87
CA VAL A 315 15.61 -7.86 23.47
C VAL A 315 14.72 -8.76 22.64
N ASP A 316 13.64 -8.16 22.15
CA ASP A 316 12.73 -8.66 21.13
C ASP A 316 13.52 -9.20 19.92
N GLU A 317 13.43 -10.52 19.68
CA GLU A 317 14.07 -11.21 18.56
C GLU A 317 13.34 -10.89 17.25
N GLY A 318 13.84 -9.87 16.54
CA GLY A 318 13.73 -9.82 15.08
C GLY A 318 14.44 -11.04 14.44
N PRO A 319 14.05 -11.45 13.22
CA PRO A 319 14.26 -12.81 12.72
C PRO A 319 15.75 -13.18 12.70
N ALA A 320 16.13 -14.12 13.56
CA ALA A 320 17.48 -14.63 13.67
C ALA A 320 17.94 -15.22 12.33
N GLN A 321 18.86 -14.54 11.66
CA GLN A 321 19.59 -15.13 10.54
C GLN A 321 20.50 -16.24 11.09
N SER A 322 20.04 -17.49 10.98
CA SER A 322 20.82 -18.66 11.40
C SER A 322 21.90 -18.97 10.37
N PHE A 323 23.17 -18.94 10.77
CA PHE A 323 24.30 -19.27 9.91
C PHE A 323 24.64 -20.76 10.08
N ASN A 324 24.51 -21.57 9.02
CA ASN A 324 24.79 -23.00 9.07
C ASN A 324 26.06 -23.34 8.29
N CYS A 325 26.92 -24.19 8.85
CA CYS A 325 28.09 -24.73 8.17
C CYS A 325 27.75 -26.08 7.50
N PRO A 326 27.69 -26.18 6.15
CA PRO A 326 27.30 -27.41 5.45
C PRO A 326 28.27 -28.57 5.69
N ALA A 327 29.58 -28.28 5.83
CA ALA A 327 30.62 -29.29 6.07
C ALA A 327 30.60 -29.87 7.50
N CYS A 328 30.24 -29.04 8.49
CA CYS A 328 30.21 -29.45 9.90
C CYS A 328 28.81 -29.78 10.43
N LYS A 329 27.75 -29.38 9.70
CA LYS A 329 26.33 -29.44 10.09
C LYS A 329 26.05 -28.76 11.44
N LYS A 330 26.73 -27.62 11.69
CA LYS A 330 26.56 -26.83 12.92
C LYS A 330 25.90 -25.49 12.59
N GLN A 331 24.87 -25.14 13.37
CA GLN A 331 24.17 -23.86 13.29
C GLN A 331 24.74 -22.88 14.32
N PHE A 332 24.92 -21.64 13.90
CA PHE A 332 25.44 -20.54 14.69
C PHE A 332 24.43 -19.39 14.69
N LYS A 333 24.30 -18.74 15.84
CA LYS A 333 23.34 -17.63 16.05
C LYS A 333 23.91 -16.27 15.63
N SER A 334 25.20 -16.19 15.31
CA SER A 334 25.89 -14.96 14.95
C SER A 334 26.94 -15.23 13.87
N GLU A 335 27.10 -14.28 12.95
CA GLU A 335 28.09 -14.32 11.86
C GLU A 335 29.53 -14.44 12.38
N ASN A 336 29.85 -13.78 13.50
CA ASN A 336 31.19 -13.81 14.08
C ASN A 336 31.57 -15.21 14.59
N GLN A 337 30.61 -15.92 15.22
CA GLN A 337 30.81 -17.32 15.65
C GLN A 337 31.03 -18.26 14.46
N PHE A 338 30.36 -18.00 13.33
CA PHE A 338 30.56 -18.76 12.10
C PHE A 338 31.95 -18.52 11.50
N LYS A 339 32.43 -17.28 11.45
CA LYS A 339 33.78 -16.94 10.96
C LYS A 339 34.89 -17.59 11.80
N GLU A 340 34.76 -17.58 13.12
CA GLU A 340 35.68 -18.28 14.03
C GLU A 340 35.65 -19.80 13.82
N HIS A 341 34.46 -20.36 13.60
CA HIS A 341 34.32 -21.79 13.31
C HIS A 341 35.05 -22.20 12.04
N VAL A 342 34.91 -21.45 10.94
CA VAL A 342 35.59 -21.74 9.66
C VAL A 342 37.11 -21.64 9.79
N ARG A 343 37.60 -20.73 10.64
CA ARG A 343 39.05 -20.57 10.91
C ARG A 343 39.62 -21.64 11.85
N SER A 344 38.78 -22.32 12.64
CA SER A 344 39.20 -23.35 13.60
C SER A 344 39.91 -24.54 12.94
N SER A 345 40.97 -25.02 13.60
CA SER A 345 41.73 -26.22 13.17
C SER A 345 40.86 -27.47 13.04
N LYS A 346 39.80 -27.59 13.86
CA LYS A 346 38.84 -28.69 13.83
C LYS A 346 37.95 -28.67 12.58
N HIS A 347 37.63 -27.48 12.06
CA HIS A 347 36.86 -27.33 10.82
C HIS A 347 37.75 -27.65 9.61
N LYS A 348 38.97 -27.08 9.57
CA LYS A 348 39.96 -27.33 8.51
C LYS A 348 40.33 -28.82 8.38
N THR A 349 40.48 -29.54 9.48
CA THR A 349 40.75 -31.00 9.47
C THR A 349 39.56 -31.81 8.93
N LYS A 350 38.33 -31.42 9.27
CA LYS A 350 37.12 -32.07 8.75
C LYS A 350 36.90 -31.83 7.25
N LEU A 351 37.24 -30.63 6.75
CA LEU A 351 37.25 -30.35 5.30
C LEU A 351 38.26 -31.24 4.55
N LYS A 352 39.48 -31.40 5.10
CA LYS A 352 40.48 -32.30 4.51
C LYS A 352 40.02 -33.77 4.48
N GLN A 353 39.31 -34.22 5.52
CA GLN A 353 38.73 -35.57 5.56
C GLN A 353 37.60 -35.77 4.54
N LEU A 354 36.80 -34.72 4.26
CA LEU A 354 35.75 -34.77 3.24
C LEU A 354 36.32 -34.73 1.82
N ALA A 355 37.38 -33.94 1.59
CA ALA A 355 38.14 -33.94 0.35
C ALA A 355 38.75 -35.33 0.05
N ALA A 356 39.33 -35.97 1.06
CA ALA A 356 39.92 -37.31 0.93
C ALA A 356 38.89 -38.40 0.62
N LYS A 357 37.60 -38.16 0.90
CA LYS A 357 36.49 -39.06 0.57
C LYS A 357 35.86 -38.74 -0.80
N GLY A 358 36.50 -37.88 -1.61
CA GLY A 358 36.05 -37.54 -2.96
C GLY A 358 34.87 -36.56 -3.02
N THR A 359 34.55 -35.87 -1.92
CA THR A 359 33.52 -34.81 -1.93
C THR A 359 34.13 -33.49 -2.37
N ASP A 360 33.56 -32.82 -3.37
CA ASP A 360 34.01 -31.50 -3.81
C ASP A 360 33.67 -30.44 -2.76
N VAL A 361 34.70 -30.06 -2.00
CA VAL A 361 34.58 -29.17 -0.86
C VAL A 361 34.41 -27.70 -1.28
N ALA A 362 34.85 -27.34 -2.49
CA ALA A 362 34.73 -25.99 -3.02
C ALA A 362 33.29 -25.69 -3.44
N ALA A 363 32.64 -26.63 -4.12
CA ALA A 363 31.21 -26.54 -4.45
C ALA A 363 30.32 -26.50 -3.20
N LEU A 364 30.75 -27.15 -2.11
CA LEU A 364 29.97 -27.32 -0.88
C LEU A 364 30.00 -26.10 0.06
N MET A 365 31.03 -25.24 -0.06
CA MET A 365 31.19 -24.03 0.76
C MET A 365 30.87 -22.73 0.02
N GLY A 366 30.76 -22.75 -1.32
CA GLY A 366 30.46 -21.59 -2.17
C GLY A 366 31.62 -20.59 -2.26
N GLU A 367 31.80 -19.97 -3.43
CA GLU A 367 33.01 -19.18 -3.82
C GLU A 367 33.30 -17.93 -2.97
N LYS A 368 32.46 -17.55 -2.00
CA LYS A 368 32.67 -16.33 -1.19
C LYS A 368 33.62 -16.47 0.01
N ALA A 369 34.23 -17.64 0.23
CA ALA A 369 35.15 -17.87 1.36
C ALA A 369 36.64 -17.95 0.98
N ALA A 370 37.00 -17.81 -0.30
CA ALA A 370 38.37 -18.01 -0.78
C ALA A 370 39.27 -16.74 -0.80
N ASP A 371 38.74 -15.54 -0.54
CA ASP A 371 39.46 -14.27 -0.74
C ASP A 371 39.81 -13.53 0.57
N SER A 372 40.25 -14.24 1.61
CA SER A 372 40.82 -13.59 2.81
C SER A 372 42.01 -14.35 3.38
N GLY A 373 42.94 -14.71 2.51
CA GLY A 373 44.24 -15.27 2.87
C GLY A 373 45.36 -14.53 2.13
N ASP A 374 46.04 -13.65 2.87
CA ASP A 374 47.46 -13.31 2.79
C ASP A 374 48.08 -13.18 1.38
N ALA A 375 48.27 -11.93 0.94
CA ALA A 375 49.33 -11.56 0.00
C ALA A 375 50.49 -10.95 0.83
N ASP A 376 51.68 -11.54 0.64
CA ASP A 376 53.00 -11.02 1.06
C ASP A 376 53.25 -9.59 0.59
#